data_AF-A0A7Y4VR64-F1
#
_entry.id   AF-A0A7Y4VR64-F1
#
_cell.length_a   1.000
_cell.length_b   1.000
_cell.length_c   1.000
_cell.angle_alpha   90.00
_cell.angle_beta   90.00
_cell.angle_gamma   90.00
#
_symmetry.space_group_name_H-M   'P 1'
#
loop_
_entity.id
_entity.type
_entity.pdbx_description
1 polymer ?
#
loop_
_entity_poly.entity_id
_entity_poly.type
_entity_poly.pdbx_seq_one_letter_code
_entity_poly.pdbx_strand_id
1 'polypeptide(L)' 'MDLRNDRELVNTRRKLERLEALYEADALETGGDEELRDAEMQSLKRFINQLKEEIARYEARRRVSA' A
#
# COMPACT_ATOMS: atom_id res chain seq x y z
N MET A 1 6.34 -8.11 7.23
CA MET A 1 5.65 -7.33 8.28
C MET A 1 4.33 -8.03 8.50
N ASP A 2 3.96 -8.31 9.75
CA ASP A 2 2.69 -8.96 10.09
C ASP A 2 1.81 -8.04 10.95
N LEU A 3 0.52 -7.93 10.62
CA LEU A 3 -0.45 -7.25 11.46
C LEU A 3 -0.86 -8.13 12.64
N ARG A 4 -0.87 -7.53 13.84
CA ARG A 4 -1.08 -8.22 15.10
C ARG A 4 -2.42 -7.90 15.74
N ASN A 5 -3.03 -6.77 15.40
CA ASN A 5 -4.27 -6.31 16.01
C ASN A 5 -5.05 -5.35 15.09
N ASP A 6 -6.32 -5.11 15.45
CA ASP A 6 -7.23 -4.25 14.70
C ASP A 6 -6.74 -2.78 14.60
N ARG A 7 -5.99 -2.30 15.59
CA ARG A 7 -5.41 -0.94 15.53
C ARG A 7 -4.33 -0.84 14.45
N GLU A 8 -3.49 -1.86 14.33
CA GLU A 8 -2.51 -1.96 13.24
C GLU A 8 -3.19 -2.10 11.88
N LEU A 9 -4.30 -2.85 11.79
CA LEU A 9 -5.11 -2.95 10.57
C LEU A 9 -5.66 -1.59 10.15
N VAL A 10 -6.28 -0.84 11.06
CA VAL A 10 -6.82 0.51 10.78
C VAL A 10 -5.71 1.46 10.33
N ASN A 11 -4.57 1.46 11.01
CA ASN A 11 -3.42 2.30 10.63
C ASN A 11 -2.89 1.92 9.24
N THR A 12 -2.84 0.64 8.93
CA THR A 12 -2.32 0.14 7.65
C THR A 12 -3.28 0.47 6.50
N ARG A 13 -4.60 0.40 6.72
CA ARG A 13 -5.60 0.85 5.74
C ARG A 13 -5.51 2.35 5.46
N ARG A 14 -5.36 3.19 6.49
CA ARG A 14 -5.15 4.64 6.31
C ARG A 14 -3.86 4.95 5.56
N LYS A 15 -2.80 4.20 5.84
CA LYS A 15 -1.52 4.34 5.13
C LYS A 15 -1.67 3.92 3.66
N LEU A 16 -2.40 2.83 3.40
CA LEU A 16 -2.68 2.34 2.07
C LEU A 16 -3.44 3.40 1.25
N GLU A 17 -4.55 3.95 1.77
CA GLU A 17 -5.33 5.02 1.10
C GLU A 17 -4.43 6.21 0.71
N ARG A 18 -3.57 6.65 1.64
CA ARG A 18 -2.67 7.78 1.36
C ARG A 18 -1.67 7.46 0.25
N LEU A 19 -1.14 6.24 0.22
CA LEU A 19 -0.17 5.83 -0.80
C LEU A 19 -0.83 5.64 -2.16
N GLU A 20 -2.06 5.13 -2.20
CA GLU A 20 -2.85 5.03 -3.44
C GLU A 20 -3.15 6.42 -4.00
N ALA A 21 -3.57 7.37 -3.17
CA ALA A 21 -3.79 8.75 -3.60
C ALA A 21 -2.50 9.41 -4.12
N LEU A 22 -1.35 9.14 -3.51
CA LEU A 22 -0.05 9.61 -4.00
C LEU A 22 0.31 9.00 -5.35
N TYR A 23 0.09 7.69 -5.51
CA TYR A 23 0.35 7.00 -6.78
C TYR A 23 -0.51 7.55 -7.91
N GLU A 24 -1.78 7.83 -7.64
CA GLU A 24 -2.69 8.44 -8.62
C GLU A 24 -2.29 9.87 -8.98
N ALA A 25 -1.86 10.67 -8.00
CA ALA A 25 -1.40 12.04 -8.23
C ALA A 25 -0.11 12.07 -9.07
N ASP A 26 0.86 11.21 -8.75
CA ASP A 26 2.14 11.09 -9.44
C ASP A 26 1.99 10.56 -10.87
N ALA A 27 1.07 9.61 -11.08
CA ALA A 27 0.75 9.08 -12.41
C ALA A 27 0.17 10.12 -13.39
N LEU A 28 -0.34 11.25 -12.88
CA LEU A 28 -0.87 12.35 -13.68
C LEU A 28 0.16 13.48 -13.89
N GLU A 29 1.31 13.42 -13.22
CA GLU A 29 2.34 14.46 -13.32
C GLU A 29 3.18 14.28 -14.59
N THR A 30 3.25 15.34 -15.41
CA THR A 30 4.04 15.35 -16.65
C THR A 30 5.18 16.36 -16.52
N GLY A 31 6.43 15.89 -16.52
CA GLY A 31 7.64 16.72 -16.55
C GLY A 31 8.71 16.29 -15.55
N GLY A 32 9.99 16.51 -15.89
CA GLY A 32 11.16 16.08 -15.11
C GLY A 32 11.81 14.79 -15.62
N ASP A 33 12.66 14.16 -14.81
CA ASP A 33 13.36 12.90 -15.13
C ASP A 33 12.38 11.72 -15.12
N GLU A 34 12.12 11.14 -16.30
CA GLU A 34 11.11 10.08 -16.50
C GLU A 34 11.57 8.73 -15.94
N GLU A 35 12.87 8.42 -16.02
CA GLU A 35 13.41 7.16 -15.49
C GLU A 35 13.34 7.13 -13.95
N LEU A 36 13.61 8.27 -13.30
CA LEU A 36 13.50 8.39 -11.85
C LEU A 36 12.04 8.22 -11.39
N ARG A 37 11.08 8.88 -12.06
CA ARG A 37 9.64 8.73 -11.77
C ARG A 37 9.18 7.29 -11.91
N ASP A 38 9.53 6.64 -13.01
CA ASP A 38 9.16 5.24 -13.23
C ASP A 38 9.70 4.32 -12.13
N ALA A 39 10.93 4.54 -11.68
CA ALA A 39 11.52 3.78 -10.58
C ALA A 39 10.80 4.03 -9.24
N GLU A 40 10.46 5.28 -8.94
CA GLU A 40 9.71 5.68 -7.74
C GLU A 40 8.30 5.11 -7.75
N MET A 41 7.57 5.23 -8.87
CA MET A 41 6.25 4.65 -9.09
C MET A 41 6.25 3.13 -8.94
N GLN A 42 7.26 2.44 -9.49
CA GLN A 42 7.39 0.99 -9.32
C GLN A 42 7.62 0.61 -7.87
N SER A 43 8.46 1.36 -7.16
CA SER A 43 8.71 1.15 -5.73
C SER A 43 7.43 1.35 -4.90
N LEU A 44 6.71 2.43 -5.16
CA LEU A 44 5.44 2.76 -4.51
C LEU A 44 4.39 1.69 -4.76
N LYS A 45 4.23 1.24 -6.01
CA LYS A 45 3.32 0.16 -6.38
C LYS A 45 3.64 -1.16 -5.67
N ARG A 46 4.93 -1.53 -5.60
CA ARG A 46 5.36 -2.72 -4.83
C ARG A 46 4.97 -2.61 -3.37
N PHE A 47 5.17 -1.44 -2.77
CA PHE A 47 4.82 -1.23 -1.37
C PHE A 47 3.31 -1.26 -1.11
N ILE A 48 2.51 -0.63 -1.97
CA ILE A 48 1.03 -0.72 -1.95
C ILE A 48 0.58 -2.19 -1.98
N ASN A 49 1.13 -2.97 -2.91
CA ASN A 49 0.79 -4.40 -3.04
C ASN A 49 1.14 -5.19 -1.77
N GLN A 50 2.30 -4.92 -1.17
CA GLN A 50 2.70 -5.56 0.08
C GLN A 50 1.74 -5.23 1.23
N LEU A 51 1.25 -3.99 1.33
CA LEU A 51 0.26 -3.62 2.36
C LEU A 51 -1.10 -4.30 2.11
N LYS A 52 -1.53 -4.40 0.85
CA LYS A 52 -2.77 -5.11 0.46
C LYS A 52 -2.69 -6.59 0.83
N GLU A 53 -1.57 -7.24 0.49
CA GLU A 53 -1.36 -8.65 0.84
C GLU A 53 -1.38 -8.85 2.35
N GLU A 54 -0.74 -7.95 3.10
CA GLU A 54 -0.68 -8.08 4.55
C GLU A 54 -2.05 -7.90 5.23
N ILE A 55 -2.85 -6.93 4.76
CA ILE A 55 -4.25 -6.77 5.18
C ILE A 55 -5.03 -8.06 4.89
N ALA A 56 -4.92 -8.60 3.67
CA ALA A 56 -5.64 -9.81 3.27
C ALA A 56 -5.24 -11.03 4.12
N ARG A 57 -3.95 -11.21 4.41
CA ARG A 57 -3.45 -12.28 5.28
C ARG A 57 -4.00 -12.14 6.69
N TYR A 58 -4.01 -10.93 7.26
CA TYR A 58 -4.57 -10.69 8.60
C TYR A 58 -6.06 -11.02 8.67
N GLU A 59 -6.84 -10.53 7.72
CA GLU A 59 -8.29 -10.79 7.67
C GLU A 59 -8.60 -12.27 7.48
N ALA A 60 -7.84 -12.98 6.64
CA ALA A 60 -7.98 -14.42 6.47
C ALA A 60 -7.70 -15.18 7.78
N ARG A 61 -6.59 -14.86 8.48
CA ARG A 61 -6.28 -15.44 9.80
C ARG A 61 -7.42 -15.21 10.80
N ARG A 62 -8.00 -14.00 10.82
CA ARG A 62 -9.09 -13.65 11.72
C ARG A 62 -10.41 -14.38 11.41
N ARG A 63 -10.71 -14.65 10.15
CA ARG A 63 -11.91 -15.42 9.74
C ARG A 63 -11.82 -16.91 10.12
N VAL A 64 -10.63 -17.49 10.14
CA VAL A 64 -10.42 -18.90 10.54
C VAL A 64 -10.52 -19.07 12.06
N SER A 65 -10.19 -18.04 12.83
CA SER A 65 -10.23 -18.06 14.30
C SER A 65 -11.57 -17.62 14.91
N ALA A 66 -12.59 -17.35 14.10
CA ALA A 66 -13.93 -16.92 14.51
C ALA A 66 -14.94 -18.04 14.27
#